data_AF-A0A3Q8V6F5-F1
#
_entry.id   AF-A0A3Q8V6F5-F1
#
_cell.length_a   1.000
_cell.length_b   1.000
_cell.length_c   1.000
_cell.angle_alpha   90.00
_cell.angle_beta   90.00
_cell.angle_gamma   90.00
#
_symmetry.space_group_name_H-M   'P 1'
#
loop_
_entity.id
_entity.type
_entity.pdbx_description
1 polymer ?
#
loop_
_entity_poly.entity_id
_entity_poly.type
_entity_poly.pdbx_seq_one_letter_code
_entity_poly.pdbx_strand_id
1 'polypeptide(L)'
;MNRSSNLLVGVLLHAAARQDAGLALTDLEQRLIKTATTLLPEKELPAFGQAYRDACARGPVSVLPEAITSRPLESGFSKADLKAALPALAEEICAQPNVRIIDVSKHDMADSEEFAAALGEYGRGVTILTGPRPAGDTQGVLNEVRVRMQKFDCLKESGEISGSDEIYWAVSAGSDQHIAKSFKTRKYGDIDVNDYPTVFDYDFNARQTYAYSGPVDQHLSVEFQCWEQDDSPGGFYDDLRGALADFAEYAVDASADMTAAGGDGAEKAADWAALLGIAAGLLNAILGWVTNDDDLVCERTIGFDRAALYAMRDRPDSKNFWHFNGGGVGYHYLYLTTNDF
;
A
#
# COMPACT_ATOMS: atom_id res chain seq x y z
N MET A 1 -13.14 10.10 -4.07
CA MET A 1 -12.38 11.14 -3.33
C MET A 1 -11.87 10.54 -2.02
N ASN A 2 -10.55 10.48 -1.82
CA ASN A 2 -9.87 9.60 -0.84
C ASN A 2 -9.73 10.21 0.57
N ARG A 3 -10.75 10.93 1.04
CA ARG A 3 -10.65 11.76 2.25
C ARG A 3 -10.22 10.96 3.48
N SER A 4 -10.82 9.81 3.71
CA SER A 4 -10.56 8.94 4.86
C SER A 4 -9.18 8.30 4.79
N SER A 5 -8.76 7.88 3.59
CA SER A 5 -7.42 7.35 3.30
C SER A 5 -6.30 8.37 3.58
N ASN A 6 -6.61 9.68 3.56
CA ASN A 6 -5.65 10.74 3.86
C ASN A 6 -5.52 11.07 5.36
N LEU A 7 -6.05 10.24 6.27
CA LEU A 7 -5.96 10.50 7.71
C LEU A 7 -4.51 10.71 8.17
N LEU A 8 -3.60 9.79 7.84
CA LEU A 8 -2.21 9.88 8.28
C LEU A 8 -1.48 11.10 7.69
N VAL A 9 -1.86 11.54 6.48
CA VAL A 9 -1.37 12.80 5.88
C VAL A 9 -1.82 13.98 6.74
N GLY A 10 -3.10 14.04 7.11
CA GLY A 10 -3.61 15.08 8.00
C GLY A 10 -2.94 15.05 9.37
N VAL A 11 -2.69 13.87 9.94
CA VAL A 11 -1.98 13.72 11.22
C VAL A 11 -0.54 14.22 11.11
N LEU A 12 0.17 13.92 10.02
CA LEU A 12 1.52 14.42 9.77
C LEU A 12 1.55 15.95 9.68
N LEU A 13 0.65 16.54 8.90
CA LEU A 13 0.56 18.00 8.76
C LEU A 13 0.22 18.69 10.09
N HIS A 14 -0.70 18.09 10.85
CA HIS A 14 -1.05 18.54 12.20
C HIS A 14 0.15 18.41 13.17
N ALA A 15 0.89 17.30 13.11
CA ALA A 15 2.10 17.09 13.89
C ALA A 15 3.17 18.15 13.59
N ALA A 16 3.38 18.48 12.31
CA ALA A 16 4.32 19.51 11.90
C ALA A 16 3.93 20.88 12.46
N ALA A 17 2.63 21.21 12.44
CA ALA A 17 2.11 22.43 13.05
C ALA A 17 2.29 22.47 14.58
N ARG A 18 2.14 21.32 15.27
CA ARG A 18 2.38 21.19 16.71
C ARG A 18 3.85 21.33 17.08
N GLN A 19 4.73 20.69 16.30
CA GLN A 19 6.17 20.74 16.49
C GLN A 19 6.70 22.17 16.37
N ASP A 20 6.25 22.90 15.34
CA ASP A 20 6.56 24.31 15.11
C ASP A 20 6.09 25.21 16.27
N ALA A 21 4.95 24.88 16.89
CA ALA A 21 4.44 25.56 18.09
C ALA A 21 5.12 25.12 19.41
N GLY A 22 6.11 24.22 19.36
CA GLY A 22 6.80 23.70 20.55
C GLY A 22 5.95 22.75 21.42
N LEU A 23 4.89 22.18 20.86
CA LEU A 23 4.01 21.25 21.57
C LEU A 23 4.56 19.82 21.51
N ALA A 24 4.36 19.07 22.60
CA ALA A 24 4.81 17.68 22.68
C ALA A 24 4.04 16.80 21.71
N LEU A 25 4.74 16.05 20.87
CA LEU A 25 4.12 15.13 19.89
C LEU A 25 3.70 13.81 20.55
N THR A 26 2.60 13.22 20.07
CA THR A 26 2.18 11.85 20.46
C THR A 26 3.11 10.78 19.87
N ASP A 27 2.88 9.52 20.24
CA ASP A 27 3.61 8.36 19.69
C ASP A 27 3.45 8.21 18.17
N LEU A 28 2.25 8.42 17.64
CA LEU A 28 1.99 8.39 16.20
C LEU A 28 2.56 9.61 15.48
N GLU A 29 2.38 10.80 16.05
CA GLU A 29 2.92 12.05 15.48
C GLU A 29 4.45 12.01 15.39
N GLN A 30 5.14 11.52 16.43
CA GLN A 30 6.60 11.35 16.42
C GLN A 30 7.06 10.39 15.31
N ARG A 31 6.35 9.26 15.11
CA ARG A 31 6.67 8.32 14.03
C ARG A 31 6.53 8.99 12.67
N LEU A 32 5.40 9.67 12.44
CA LEU A 32 5.12 10.31 11.15
C LEU A 32 6.12 11.42 10.83
N ILE A 33 6.48 12.26 11.81
CA ILE A 33 7.51 13.28 11.61
C ILE A 33 8.86 12.65 11.30
N LYS A 34 9.24 11.59 12.01
CA LYS A 34 10.49 10.86 11.73
C LYS A 34 10.50 10.34 10.28
N THR A 35 9.43 9.68 9.84
CA THR A 35 9.25 9.19 8.46
C THR A 35 9.22 10.34 7.44
N ALA A 36 8.65 11.49 7.76
CA ALA A 36 8.72 12.64 6.84
C ALA A 36 10.15 13.19 6.72
N THR A 37 10.89 13.30 7.83
CA THR A 37 12.26 13.84 7.84
C THR A 37 13.32 12.94 7.20
N THR A 38 13.01 11.67 6.93
CA THR A 38 13.92 10.80 6.16
C THR A 38 13.89 11.12 4.67
N LEU A 39 12.81 11.74 4.18
CA LEU A 39 12.52 11.96 2.76
C LEU A 39 12.46 13.44 2.40
N LEU A 40 12.10 14.28 3.38
CA LEU A 40 11.96 15.72 3.20
C LEU A 40 12.94 16.46 4.12
N PRO A 41 13.53 17.58 3.67
CA PRO A 41 14.35 18.41 4.54
C PRO A 41 13.55 18.90 5.74
N GLU A 42 14.05 18.68 6.96
CA GLU A 42 13.37 19.06 8.22
C GLU A 42 12.94 20.54 8.24
N LYS A 43 13.73 21.42 7.60
CA LYS A 43 13.44 22.85 7.44
C LYS A 43 12.12 23.17 6.71
N GLU A 44 11.54 22.21 5.98
CA GLU A 44 10.30 22.37 5.23
C GLU A 44 9.06 22.02 6.06
N LEU A 45 9.21 21.25 7.14
CA LEU A 45 8.10 20.85 8.01
C LEU A 45 7.30 22.03 8.59
N PRO A 46 7.93 23.14 9.06
CA PRO A 46 7.17 24.31 9.50
C PRO A 46 6.26 24.90 8.42
N ALA A 47 6.69 24.88 7.15
CA ALA A 47 5.89 25.39 6.04
C ALA A 47 4.67 24.50 5.77
N PHE A 48 4.82 23.17 5.82
CA PHE A 48 3.69 22.25 5.72
C PHE A 48 2.69 22.43 6.86
N GLY A 49 3.18 22.56 8.10
CA GLY A 49 2.36 22.84 9.27
C GLY A 49 1.59 24.15 9.13
N GLN A 50 2.23 25.23 8.66
CA GLN A 50 1.58 26.51 8.42
C GLN A 50 0.51 26.41 7.33
N ALA A 51 0.81 25.75 6.19
CA ALA A 51 -0.15 25.59 5.10
C ALA A 51 -1.41 24.84 5.55
N TYR A 52 -1.25 23.82 6.39
CA TYR A 52 -2.35 23.10 7.03
C TYR A 52 -3.19 24.02 7.95
N ARG A 53 -2.55 24.80 8.83
CA ARG A 53 -3.25 25.75 9.70
C ARG A 53 -4.05 26.76 8.89
N ASP A 54 -3.46 27.32 7.84
CA ASP A 54 -4.13 28.29 6.95
C ASP A 54 -5.31 27.66 6.21
N ALA A 55 -5.19 26.39 5.79
CA ALA A 55 -6.28 25.66 5.16
C ALA A 55 -7.45 25.45 6.13
N CYS A 56 -7.19 24.96 7.35
CA CYS A 56 -8.22 24.75 8.37
C CYS A 56 -8.88 26.07 8.81
N ALA A 57 -8.14 27.18 8.88
CA ALA A 57 -8.68 28.49 9.22
C ALA A 57 -9.67 29.03 8.17
N ARG A 58 -9.59 28.55 6.92
CA ARG A 58 -10.53 28.90 5.84
C ARG A 58 -11.79 28.04 5.83
N GLY A 59 -11.89 27.02 6.69
CA GLY A 59 -13.02 26.11 6.78
C GLY A 59 -12.65 24.64 6.52
N PRO A 60 -13.64 23.78 6.20
CA PRO A 60 -13.41 22.36 5.98
C PRO A 60 -12.41 22.09 4.85
N VAL A 61 -11.40 21.27 5.12
CA VAL A 61 -10.43 20.81 4.11
C VAL A 61 -10.99 19.56 3.44
N SER A 62 -11.42 19.69 2.18
CA SER A 62 -12.15 18.62 1.45
C SER A 62 -11.37 17.30 1.31
N VAL A 63 -10.04 17.38 1.28
CA VAL A 63 -9.15 16.22 1.07
C VAL A 63 -8.68 15.54 2.36
N LEU A 64 -8.98 16.10 3.55
CA LEU A 64 -8.57 15.57 4.85
C LEU A 64 -9.78 15.26 5.74
N PRO A 65 -9.75 14.18 6.55
CA PRO A 65 -10.91 13.79 7.35
C PRO A 65 -11.16 14.74 8.52
N GLU A 66 -12.43 14.86 8.93
CA GLU A 66 -12.82 15.78 10.01
C GLU A 66 -12.20 15.42 11.36
N ALA A 67 -11.94 14.13 11.58
CA ALA A 67 -11.30 13.59 12.78
C ALA A 67 -9.95 14.26 13.11
N ILE A 68 -9.26 14.83 12.12
CA ILE A 68 -8.03 15.58 12.31
C ILE A 68 -8.20 17.09 12.06
N THR A 69 -8.97 17.51 11.05
CA THR A 69 -9.10 18.94 10.72
C THR A 69 -9.86 19.74 11.78
N SER A 70 -10.71 19.09 12.57
CA SER A 70 -11.42 19.72 13.71
C SER A 70 -10.64 19.66 15.02
N ARG A 71 -9.51 18.94 15.06
CA ARG A 71 -8.74 18.73 16.28
C ARG A 71 -7.97 20.02 16.65
N PRO A 72 -8.07 20.51 17.90
CA PRO A 72 -7.30 21.66 18.36
C PRO A 72 -5.80 21.36 18.37
N LEU A 73 -4.98 22.38 18.10
CA LEU A 73 -3.53 22.22 18.03
C LEU A 73 -2.95 21.72 19.35
N GLU A 74 -3.56 21.99 20.50
CA GLU A 74 -3.11 21.53 21.82
C GLU A 74 -3.33 20.02 22.03
N SER A 75 -4.25 19.40 21.28
CA SER A 75 -4.57 17.98 21.37
C SER A 75 -3.92 17.21 20.22
N GLY A 76 -2.92 16.38 20.52
CA GLY A 76 -2.26 15.56 19.50
C GLY A 76 -3.11 14.35 19.10
N PHE A 77 -2.70 13.63 18.05
CA PHE A 77 -3.38 12.41 17.58
C PHE A 77 -2.48 11.19 17.78
N SER A 78 -2.82 10.30 18.72
CA SER A 78 -2.01 9.13 19.11
C SER A 78 -2.35 7.85 18.34
N LYS A 79 -1.58 6.77 18.53
CA LYS A 79 -1.98 5.43 18.04
C LYS A 79 -3.29 4.95 18.67
N ALA A 80 -3.56 5.34 19.92
CA ALA A 80 -4.82 5.01 20.59
C ALA A 80 -6.01 5.75 19.96
N ASP A 81 -5.84 7.02 19.57
CA ASP A 81 -6.84 7.76 18.80
C ASP A 81 -7.10 7.09 17.44
N LEU A 82 -6.03 6.65 16.75
CA LEU A 82 -6.16 5.92 15.50
C LEU A 82 -7.01 4.66 15.68
N LYS A 83 -6.67 3.82 16.68
CA LYS A 83 -7.43 2.61 16.99
C LYS A 83 -8.90 2.89 17.30
N ALA A 84 -9.19 3.98 18.01
CA ALA A 84 -10.56 4.38 18.31
C ALA A 84 -11.33 4.87 17.07
N ALA A 85 -10.63 5.44 16.07
CA ALA A 85 -11.22 5.90 14.82
C ALA A 85 -11.41 4.79 13.78
N LEU A 86 -10.74 3.64 13.94
CA LEU A 86 -10.74 2.55 12.95
C LEU A 86 -12.13 2.12 12.48
N PRO A 87 -13.14 1.89 13.34
CA PRO A 87 -14.44 1.43 12.86
C PRO A 87 -15.12 2.39 11.87
N ALA A 88 -15.03 3.69 12.12
CA ALA A 88 -15.59 4.71 11.22
C ALA A 88 -14.77 4.82 9.92
N LEU A 89 -13.43 4.73 10.02
CA LEU A 89 -12.56 4.71 8.85
C LEU A 89 -12.81 3.47 7.99
N ALA A 90 -13.03 2.31 8.61
CA ALA A 90 -13.32 1.06 7.94
C ALA A 90 -14.63 1.13 7.15
N GLU A 91 -15.68 1.73 7.72
CA GLU A 91 -16.93 1.98 7.00
C GLU A 91 -16.71 2.84 5.75
N GLU A 92 -16.02 3.98 5.90
CA GLU A 92 -15.79 4.92 4.79
C GLU A 92 -14.83 4.37 3.73
N ILE A 93 -13.78 3.65 4.13
CA ILE A 93 -12.77 3.08 3.22
C ILE A 93 -13.35 1.88 2.49
N CYS A 94 -14.04 0.96 3.17
CA CYS A 94 -14.63 -0.22 2.53
C CYS A 94 -15.80 0.13 1.60
N ALA A 95 -16.40 1.32 1.73
CA ALA A 95 -17.40 1.82 0.80
C ALA A 95 -16.81 2.31 -0.54
N GLN A 96 -15.49 2.46 -0.65
CA GLN A 96 -14.84 2.93 -1.87
C GLN A 96 -14.79 1.81 -2.92
N PRO A 97 -15.03 2.11 -4.21
CA PRO A 97 -15.10 1.10 -5.26
C PRO A 97 -13.74 0.46 -5.60
N ASN A 98 -12.63 1.06 -5.15
CA ASN A 98 -11.27 0.54 -5.26
C ASN A 98 -10.79 -0.20 -4.00
N VAL A 99 -11.70 -0.53 -3.07
CA VAL A 99 -11.42 -1.36 -1.90
C VAL A 99 -12.30 -2.60 -1.95
N ARG A 100 -11.72 -3.77 -1.70
CA ARG A 100 -12.46 -5.04 -1.73
C ARG A 100 -12.00 -6.00 -0.66
N ILE A 101 -12.95 -6.67 -0.02
CA ILE A 101 -12.70 -7.79 0.88
C ILE A 101 -13.29 -9.03 0.22
N ILE A 102 -12.48 -10.09 0.06
CA ILE A 102 -12.86 -11.31 -0.63
C ILE A 102 -12.66 -12.50 0.31
N ASP A 103 -13.76 -13.18 0.63
CA ASP A 103 -13.68 -14.51 1.24
C ASP A 103 -13.38 -15.56 0.15
N VAL A 104 -12.14 -16.05 0.12
CA VAL A 104 -11.61 -16.96 -0.90
C VAL A 104 -12.26 -18.34 -0.87
N SER A 105 -13.01 -18.67 0.19
CA SER A 105 -13.80 -19.91 0.24
C SER A 105 -15.15 -19.80 -0.46
N LYS A 106 -15.61 -18.57 -0.73
CA LYS A 106 -16.93 -18.27 -1.31
C LYS A 106 -16.85 -17.65 -2.69
N HIS A 107 -15.76 -16.94 -2.97
CA HIS A 107 -15.64 -16.11 -4.16
C HIS A 107 -14.31 -16.33 -4.87
N ASP A 108 -14.34 -16.09 -6.19
CA ASP A 108 -13.14 -15.96 -6.98
C ASP A 108 -12.37 -14.68 -6.56
N MET A 109 -11.04 -14.77 -6.49
CA MET A 109 -10.11 -13.67 -6.20
C MET A 109 -9.91 -12.72 -7.39
N ALA A 110 -10.47 -13.00 -8.56
CA ALA A 110 -10.38 -12.13 -9.72
C ALA A 110 -11.03 -10.76 -9.45
N ASP A 111 -10.36 -9.69 -9.87
CA ASP A 111 -10.91 -8.33 -9.84
C ASP A 111 -12.11 -8.22 -10.81
N SER A 112 -13.13 -7.45 -10.42
CA SER A 112 -14.25 -7.16 -11.32
C SER A 112 -13.89 -5.99 -12.24
N GLU A 113 -14.65 -5.81 -13.32
CA GLU A 113 -14.46 -4.67 -14.23
C GLU A 113 -14.66 -3.34 -13.51
N GLU A 114 -15.62 -3.26 -12.57
CA GLU A 114 -15.88 -2.06 -11.77
C GLU A 114 -14.70 -1.73 -10.86
N PHE A 115 -14.12 -2.75 -10.20
CA PHE A 115 -12.95 -2.56 -9.36
C PHE A 115 -11.75 -2.11 -10.22
N ALA A 116 -11.50 -2.77 -11.35
CA ALA A 116 -10.42 -2.40 -12.27
C ALA A 116 -10.58 -0.98 -12.84
N ALA A 117 -11.80 -0.52 -13.09
CA ALA A 117 -12.07 0.87 -13.48
C ALA A 117 -11.81 1.85 -12.33
N ALA A 118 -12.22 1.48 -11.10
CA ALA A 118 -11.98 2.30 -9.91
C ALA A 118 -10.49 2.47 -9.61
N LEU A 119 -9.64 1.47 -9.92
CA LEU A 119 -8.19 1.62 -9.84
C LEU A 119 -7.70 2.83 -10.66
N GLY A 120 -8.20 3.01 -11.88
CA GLY A 120 -7.80 4.11 -12.76
C GLY A 120 -8.30 5.47 -12.30
N GLU A 121 -9.47 5.54 -11.67
CA GLU A 121 -10.00 6.80 -11.09
C GLU A 121 -9.26 7.19 -9.80
N TYR A 122 -8.86 6.20 -8.99
CA TYR A 122 -8.28 6.41 -7.68
C TYR A 122 -6.74 6.37 -7.67
N GLY A 123 -6.13 5.89 -8.76
CA GLY A 123 -4.70 5.60 -8.90
C GLY A 123 -4.20 4.45 -8.02
N ARG A 124 -5.12 3.75 -7.32
CA ARG A 124 -4.78 2.73 -6.33
C ARG A 124 -5.93 1.77 -6.04
N GLY A 125 -5.64 0.64 -5.40
CA GLY A 125 -6.67 -0.16 -4.74
C GLY A 125 -6.18 -1.10 -3.65
N VAL A 126 -7.06 -1.39 -2.69
CA VAL A 126 -6.80 -2.29 -1.57
C VAL A 126 -7.64 -3.55 -1.72
N THR A 127 -7.02 -4.72 -1.60
CA THR A 127 -7.72 -6.00 -1.55
C THR A 127 -7.34 -6.77 -0.30
N ILE A 128 -8.33 -7.14 0.52
CA ILE A 128 -8.14 -8.06 1.64
C ILE A 128 -8.69 -9.42 1.23
N LEU A 129 -7.82 -10.42 1.22
CA LEU A 129 -8.18 -11.80 0.99
C LEU A 129 -8.30 -12.51 2.33
N THR A 130 -9.49 -13.05 2.61
CA THR A 130 -9.81 -13.77 3.83
C THR A 130 -10.37 -15.15 3.58
N GLY A 131 -10.42 -15.99 4.61
CA GLY A 131 -11.16 -17.24 4.53
C GLY A 131 -11.13 -18.04 5.84
N PRO A 132 -11.96 -19.09 5.94
CA PRO A 132 -11.87 -20.02 7.03
C PRO A 132 -10.52 -20.73 6.99
N ARG A 133 -9.94 -20.96 8.18
CA ARG A 133 -8.69 -21.71 8.33
C ARG A 133 -8.79 -23.06 7.58
N PRO A 134 -7.82 -23.40 6.72
CA PRO A 134 -7.87 -24.65 5.95
C PRO A 134 -7.87 -25.90 6.85
N ALA A 135 -8.67 -26.90 6.47
CA ALA A 135 -8.72 -28.18 7.16
C ALA A 135 -7.41 -28.95 6.96
N GLY A 136 -6.63 -29.13 8.02
CA GLY A 136 -5.32 -29.81 7.98
C GLY A 136 -4.14 -28.89 8.26
N ASP A 137 -4.38 -27.59 8.37
CA ASP A 137 -3.38 -26.64 8.85
C ASP A 137 -3.06 -26.88 10.34
N THR A 138 -1.80 -27.23 10.64
CA THR A 138 -1.33 -27.46 12.01
C THR A 138 -1.17 -26.11 12.73
N GLN A 139 -1.52 -26.05 14.01
CA GLN A 139 -1.35 -24.83 14.80
C GLN A 139 0.14 -24.45 14.86
N GLY A 140 0.56 -23.43 14.11
CA GLY A 140 1.93 -22.91 14.14
C GLY A 140 2.23 -21.92 13.03
N VAL A 141 3.35 -21.20 13.18
CA VAL A 141 3.87 -20.24 12.19
C VAL A 141 4.24 -20.97 10.90
N LEU A 142 3.82 -20.43 9.75
CA LEU A 142 4.34 -20.82 8.44
C LEU A 142 5.76 -20.29 8.32
N ASN A 143 6.76 -21.16 8.36
CA ASN A 143 8.16 -20.71 8.50
C ASN A 143 8.72 -20.02 7.26
N GLU A 144 8.22 -20.35 6.07
CA GLU A 144 8.77 -19.87 4.80
C GLU A 144 7.64 -19.61 3.79
N VAL A 145 6.87 -18.55 4.02
CA VAL A 145 5.91 -18.05 3.02
C VAL A 145 6.66 -17.26 1.97
N ARG A 146 6.41 -17.58 0.69
CA ARG A 146 6.94 -16.84 -0.45
C ARG A 146 5.82 -16.35 -1.34
N VAL A 147 5.72 -15.04 -1.54
CA VAL A 147 4.86 -14.44 -2.56
C VAL A 147 5.77 -14.06 -3.73
N ARG A 148 5.66 -14.76 -4.86
CA ARG A 148 6.50 -14.57 -6.04
C ARG A 148 5.78 -13.73 -7.08
N MET A 149 6.50 -12.75 -7.64
CA MET A 149 6.12 -12.09 -8.88
C MET A 149 6.61 -12.96 -10.05
N GLN A 150 5.68 -13.55 -10.80
CA GLN A 150 6.01 -14.51 -11.86
C GLN A 150 6.32 -13.81 -13.18
N LYS A 151 5.38 -13.00 -13.64
CA LYS A 151 5.43 -12.26 -14.89
C LYS A 151 4.48 -11.07 -14.82
N PHE A 152 4.59 -10.16 -15.77
CA PHE A 152 3.59 -9.14 -16.01
C PHE A 152 3.30 -8.98 -17.50
N ASP A 153 2.08 -8.56 -17.80
CA ASP A 153 1.60 -8.35 -19.17
C ASP A 153 1.18 -6.86 -19.32
N CYS A 154 1.48 -6.24 -20.46
CA CYS A 154 0.98 -4.90 -20.82
C CYS A 154 -0.33 -5.02 -21.62
N LEU A 155 -1.37 -4.34 -21.14
CA LEU A 155 -2.70 -4.31 -21.77
C LEU A 155 -2.99 -2.96 -22.42
N LYS A 156 -2.31 -1.91 -21.97
CA LYS A 156 -2.37 -0.56 -22.53
C LYS A 156 -1.06 0.18 -22.19
N GLU A 157 -0.40 0.69 -23.21
CA GLU A 157 0.76 1.60 -23.10
C GLU A 157 0.34 3.01 -22.64
N SER A 158 1.32 3.78 -22.15
CA SER A 158 1.16 5.17 -21.72
C SER A 158 0.79 6.14 -22.84
N GLY A 159 1.03 5.74 -24.10
CA GLY A 159 0.61 6.47 -25.29
C GLY A 159 1.66 7.46 -25.79
N GLU A 160 2.93 7.26 -25.46
CA GLU A 160 4.03 8.00 -26.05
C GLU A 160 4.08 7.83 -27.58
N ILE A 161 4.30 8.92 -28.31
CA ILE A 161 4.23 8.96 -29.79
C ILE A 161 5.36 8.14 -30.44
N SER A 162 6.42 7.77 -29.71
CA SER A 162 7.60 7.11 -30.30
C SER A 162 8.43 6.22 -29.35
N GLY A 163 7.91 5.83 -28.19
CA GLY A 163 8.65 5.03 -27.21
C GLY A 163 7.83 3.82 -26.76
N SER A 164 8.51 2.71 -26.49
CA SER A 164 7.94 1.59 -25.74
C SER A 164 8.11 1.85 -24.24
N ASP A 165 7.15 1.43 -23.43
CA ASP A 165 7.15 1.73 -21.99
C ASP A 165 8.36 1.09 -21.29
N GLU A 166 8.96 1.84 -20.36
CA GLU A 166 10.05 1.37 -19.51
C GLU A 166 9.53 1.07 -18.09
N ILE A 167 9.07 -0.16 -17.87
CA ILE A 167 8.38 -0.51 -16.62
C ILE A 167 9.36 -0.97 -15.53
N TYR A 168 9.11 -0.54 -14.30
CA TYR A 168 9.63 -1.20 -13.11
C TYR A 168 8.57 -1.34 -12.02
N TRP A 169 8.85 -2.23 -11.07
CA TRP A 169 7.97 -2.51 -9.95
C TRP A 169 8.64 -2.15 -8.64
N ALA A 170 7.93 -1.42 -7.80
CA ALA A 170 8.30 -1.15 -6.42
C ALA A 170 7.42 -2.00 -5.51
N VAL A 171 8.03 -2.62 -4.49
CA VAL A 171 7.35 -3.57 -3.61
C VAL A 171 7.72 -3.29 -2.17
N SER A 172 6.73 -3.41 -1.30
CA SER A 172 6.89 -3.37 0.14
C SER A 172 6.00 -4.43 0.79
N ALA A 173 6.46 -5.07 1.85
CA ALA A 173 5.74 -6.14 2.52
C ALA A 173 6.05 -6.20 4.01
N GLY A 174 5.06 -6.59 4.81
CA GLY A 174 5.19 -6.78 6.24
C GLY A 174 4.31 -7.92 6.75
N SER A 175 4.89 -8.83 7.53
CA SER A 175 4.15 -9.91 8.19
C SER A 175 3.93 -9.66 9.67
N ASP A 176 2.97 -10.38 10.24
CA ASP A 176 2.72 -10.44 11.68
C ASP A 176 3.82 -11.14 12.50
N GLN A 177 4.91 -11.58 11.86
CA GLN A 177 6.12 -12.07 12.51
C GLN A 177 7.22 -10.99 12.56
N HIS A 178 6.85 -9.73 12.36
CA HIS A 178 7.74 -8.57 12.39
C HIS A 178 8.88 -8.65 11.37
N ILE A 179 8.58 -9.20 10.19
CA ILE A 179 9.49 -9.22 9.05
C ILE A 179 8.99 -8.22 8.03
N ALA A 180 9.80 -7.20 7.78
CA ALA A 180 9.60 -6.20 6.75
C ALA A 180 10.51 -6.48 5.55
N LYS A 181 10.04 -6.12 4.35
CA LYS A 181 10.81 -6.20 3.12
C LYS A 181 10.37 -5.11 2.16
N SER A 182 11.32 -4.44 1.51
CA SER A 182 11.03 -3.57 0.38
C SER A 182 12.14 -3.66 -0.66
N PHE A 183 11.79 -3.44 -1.93
CA PHE A 183 12.74 -3.36 -3.04
C PHE A 183 12.08 -2.70 -4.26
N LYS A 184 12.92 -2.34 -5.23
CA LYS A 184 12.47 -2.11 -6.61
C LYS A 184 13.12 -3.12 -7.53
N THR A 185 12.42 -3.53 -8.59
CA THR A 185 13.00 -4.35 -9.64
C THR A 185 13.98 -3.53 -10.48
N ARG A 186 14.71 -4.22 -11.36
CA ARG A 186 15.30 -3.53 -12.52
C ARG A 186 14.20 -2.96 -13.42
N LYS A 187 14.63 -2.10 -14.34
CA LYS A 187 13.86 -1.65 -15.49
C LYS A 187 13.66 -2.78 -16.51
N TYR A 188 12.48 -2.82 -17.09
CA TYR A 188 12.13 -3.65 -18.24
C TYR A 188 11.72 -2.68 -19.35
N GLY A 189 12.56 -2.53 -20.38
CA GLY A 189 12.22 -1.71 -21.55
C GLY A 189 11.53 -2.53 -22.62
N ASP A 190 11.06 -1.85 -23.66
CA ASP A 190 10.37 -2.43 -24.81
C ASP A 190 9.10 -3.20 -24.40
N ILE A 191 8.29 -2.62 -23.49
CA ILE A 191 7.06 -3.24 -22.98
C ILE A 191 5.85 -2.78 -23.79
N ASP A 192 5.43 -3.61 -24.74
CA ASP A 192 4.34 -3.28 -25.66
C ASP A 192 3.07 -4.12 -25.43
N VAL A 193 1.93 -3.62 -25.91
CA VAL A 193 0.67 -4.38 -25.90
C VAL A 193 0.75 -5.57 -26.86
N ASN A 194 0.30 -6.74 -26.39
CA ASN A 194 0.35 -8.03 -27.10
C ASN A 194 1.75 -8.67 -27.21
N ASP A 195 2.75 -8.12 -26.54
CA ASP A 195 4.03 -8.81 -26.40
C ASP A 195 3.91 -10.07 -25.54
N TYR A 196 4.93 -10.94 -25.64
CA TYR A 196 5.04 -12.07 -24.75
C TYR A 196 5.14 -11.58 -23.30
N PRO A 197 4.49 -12.26 -22.33
CA PRO A 197 4.60 -11.92 -20.92
C PRO A 197 6.04 -11.68 -20.48
N THR A 198 6.29 -10.53 -19.86
CA THR A 198 7.61 -10.23 -19.31
C THR A 198 7.80 -11.01 -18.03
N VAL A 199 8.66 -12.02 -18.06
CA VAL A 199 8.97 -12.86 -16.91
C VAL A 199 9.97 -12.14 -16.01
N PHE A 200 9.69 -12.09 -14.71
CA PHE A 200 10.66 -11.55 -13.75
C PHE A 200 11.89 -12.45 -13.67
N ASP A 201 13.08 -11.85 -13.68
CA ASP A 201 14.35 -12.58 -13.63
C ASP A 201 14.42 -13.45 -12.38
N TYR A 202 14.24 -14.75 -12.52
CA TYR A 202 14.29 -15.65 -11.38
C TYR A 202 15.73 -15.80 -10.88
N ASP A 203 16.04 -15.14 -9.78
CA ASP A 203 17.24 -15.42 -9.02
C ASP A 203 16.85 -15.99 -7.66
N PHE A 204 17.12 -17.29 -7.47
CA PHE A 204 16.88 -17.97 -6.19
C PHE A 204 17.68 -17.33 -5.04
N ASN A 205 18.81 -16.67 -5.36
CA ASN A 205 19.73 -16.06 -4.41
C ASN A 205 19.51 -14.55 -4.27
N ALA A 206 19.13 -13.84 -5.33
CA ALA A 206 18.69 -12.45 -5.23
C ALA A 206 17.22 -12.42 -4.82
N ARG A 207 17.00 -12.05 -3.56
CA ARG A 207 15.68 -11.92 -2.91
C ARG A 207 14.76 -10.86 -3.55
N GLN A 208 14.95 -10.46 -4.80
CA GLN A 208 14.28 -9.37 -5.49
C GLN A 208 13.14 -9.81 -6.45
N THR A 209 12.76 -11.09 -6.46
CA THR A 209 11.55 -11.56 -7.20
C THR A 209 10.44 -12.11 -6.31
N TYR A 210 10.73 -12.26 -5.03
CA TYR A 210 9.71 -12.57 -4.04
C TYR A 210 9.26 -11.25 -3.44
N ALA A 211 8.02 -10.85 -3.67
CA ALA A 211 7.40 -9.72 -2.98
C ALA A 211 7.51 -9.88 -1.46
N TYR A 212 7.42 -11.13 -0.98
CA TYR A 212 7.71 -11.51 0.39
C TYR A 212 8.39 -12.87 0.47
N SER A 213 9.31 -13.06 1.41
CA SER A 213 9.94 -14.34 1.74
C SER A 213 10.29 -14.37 3.23
N GLY A 214 9.59 -15.19 4.01
CA GLY A 214 9.83 -15.30 5.44
C GLY A 214 8.65 -15.90 6.21
N PRO A 215 8.71 -15.88 7.54
CA PRO A 215 7.66 -16.47 8.37
C PRO A 215 6.37 -15.64 8.38
N VAL A 216 5.22 -16.31 8.47
CA VAL A 216 3.89 -15.69 8.65
C VAL A 216 3.08 -16.56 9.60
N ASP A 217 2.41 -15.98 10.59
CA ASP A 217 1.43 -16.73 11.38
C ASP A 217 0.04 -16.66 10.74
N GLN A 218 -0.58 -15.49 10.72
CA GLN A 218 -1.96 -15.30 10.25
C GLN A 218 -2.07 -14.26 9.15
N HIS A 219 -1.30 -13.17 9.19
CA HIS A 219 -1.49 -12.05 8.27
C HIS A 219 -0.17 -11.58 7.62
N LEU A 220 -0.26 -11.33 6.31
CA LEU A 220 0.78 -10.74 5.50
C LEU A 220 0.17 -9.60 4.68
N SER A 221 0.77 -8.42 4.72
CA SER A 221 0.39 -7.29 3.87
C SER A 221 1.49 -7.04 2.84
N VAL A 222 1.12 -6.83 1.59
CA VAL A 222 2.05 -6.54 0.48
C VAL A 222 1.52 -5.38 -0.35
N GLU A 223 2.37 -4.40 -0.58
CA GLU A 223 2.16 -3.28 -1.48
C GLU A 223 2.98 -3.45 -2.74
N PHE A 224 2.34 -3.15 -3.86
CA PHE A 224 2.92 -3.16 -5.18
C PHE A 224 2.66 -1.81 -5.85
N GLN A 225 3.66 -1.28 -6.53
CA GLN A 225 3.52 -0.11 -7.39
C GLN A 225 4.12 -0.43 -8.76
N CYS A 226 3.34 -0.18 -9.81
CA CYS A 226 3.81 -0.22 -11.19
C CYS A 226 4.16 1.20 -11.61
N TRP A 227 5.38 1.38 -12.11
CA TRP A 227 5.90 2.67 -12.53
C TRP A 227 6.37 2.59 -13.97
N GLU A 228 6.08 3.64 -14.72
CA GLU A 228 6.82 3.97 -15.92
C GLU A 228 8.03 4.82 -15.52
N GLN A 229 9.20 4.40 -15.98
CA GLN A 229 10.45 5.09 -15.71
C GLN A 229 10.73 6.08 -16.83
N ASP A 230 10.82 7.35 -16.45
CA ASP A 230 11.44 8.39 -17.26
C ASP A 230 12.87 8.65 -16.76
N ASP A 231 13.52 9.68 -17.33
CA ASP A 231 14.87 10.12 -16.97
C ASP A 231 14.87 10.82 -15.58
N SER A 232 14.45 10.11 -14.54
CA SER A 232 14.38 10.63 -13.17
C SER A 232 15.76 10.79 -12.52
N PRO A 233 15.98 11.86 -11.74
CA PRO A 233 17.24 12.09 -11.04
C PRO A 233 17.49 11.02 -9.97
N GLY A 234 18.77 10.67 -9.76
CA GLY A 234 19.15 9.57 -8.86
C GLY A 234 18.64 9.64 -7.42
N GLY A 235 18.34 10.84 -6.89
CA GLY A 235 17.79 11.03 -5.54
C GLY A 235 16.38 10.46 -5.38
N PHE A 236 15.55 10.52 -6.42
CA PHE A 236 14.18 10.01 -6.40
C PHE A 236 14.13 8.53 -5.99
N TYR A 237 15.01 7.70 -6.54
CA TYR A 237 15.00 6.27 -6.24
C TYR A 237 15.41 5.96 -4.80
N ASP A 238 16.23 6.79 -4.17
CA ASP A 238 16.58 6.61 -2.77
C ASP A 238 15.41 7.01 -1.86
N ASP A 239 14.72 8.09 -2.20
CA ASP A 239 13.50 8.52 -1.49
C ASP A 239 12.36 7.50 -1.65
N LEU A 240 12.13 6.99 -2.85
CA LEU A 240 11.17 5.91 -3.10
C LEU A 240 11.49 4.67 -2.24
N ARG A 241 12.75 4.26 -2.15
CA ARG A 241 13.14 3.12 -1.30
C ARG A 241 12.89 3.39 0.18
N GLY A 242 13.16 4.61 0.64
CA GLY A 242 12.86 5.02 2.01
C GLY A 242 11.35 4.95 2.31
N ALA A 243 10.53 5.54 1.43
CA ALA A 243 9.07 5.52 1.56
C ALA A 243 8.50 4.09 1.56
N LEU A 244 9.01 3.20 0.70
CA LEU A 244 8.62 1.79 0.69
C LEU A 244 9.03 1.07 1.98
N ALA A 245 10.21 1.36 2.54
CA ALA A 245 10.63 0.78 3.81
C ALA A 245 9.73 1.24 4.97
N ASP A 246 9.34 2.51 5.00
CA ASP A 246 8.38 3.02 5.99
C ASP A 246 7.02 2.35 5.85
N PHE A 247 6.52 2.17 4.63
CA PHE A 247 5.30 1.38 4.39
C PHE A 247 5.44 -0.06 4.91
N ALA A 248 6.60 -0.70 4.73
CA ALA A 248 6.83 -2.08 5.17
C ALA A 248 6.64 -2.21 6.69
N GLU A 249 7.12 -1.22 7.45
CA GLU A 249 6.93 -1.16 8.90
C GLU A 249 5.48 -0.90 9.30
N TYR A 250 4.73 -0.13 8.51
CA TYR A 250 3.27 0.00 8.69
C TYR A 250 2.53 -1.30 8.39
N ALA A 251 2.94 -2.02 7.34
CA ALA A 251 2.40 -3.33 6.97
C ALA A 251 2.67 -4.40 8.04
N VAL A 252 3.83 -4.36 8.69
CA VAL A 252 4.14 -5.18 9.87
C VAL A 252 3.17 -4.88 11.01
N ASP A 253 3.04 -3.61 11.40
CA ASP A 253 2.17 -3.22 12.51
C ASP A 253 0.71 -3.60 12.24
N ALA A 254 0.21 -3.31 11.03
CA ALA A 254 -1.15 -3.66 10.64
C ALA A 254 -1.39 -5.19 10.70
N SER A 255 -0.46 -5.98 10.17
CA SER A 255 -0.57 -7.45 10.18
C SER A 255 -0.52 -8.01 11.60
N ALA A 256 0.39 -7.51 12.44
CA ALA A 256 0.50 -7.91 13.84
C ALA A 256 -0.74 -7.52 14.66
N ASP A 257 -1.27 -6.31 14.46
CA ASP A 257 -2.50 -5.85 15.12
C ASP A 257 -3.71 -6.74 14.74
N MET A 258 -3.81 -7.16 13.47
CA MET A 258 -4.89 -8.07 13.03
C MET A 258 -4.79 -9.46 13.66
N THR A 259 -3.57 -9.98 13.81
CA THR A 259 -3.31 -11.26 14.50
C THR A 259 -3.66 -11.16 15.99
N ALA A 260 -3.31 -10.04 16.63
CA ALA A 260 -3.57 -9.82 18.06
C ALA A 260 -5.04 -9.46 18.36
N ALA A 261 -5.78 -8.90 17.40
CA ALA A 261 -7.16 -8.48 17.60
C ALA A 261 -8.07 -9.67 17.97
N GLY A 262 -9.04 -9.45 18.87
CA GLY A 262 -10.22 -10.30 19.01
C GLY A 262 -11.30 -9.91 18.00
N GLY A 263 -12.45 -10.58 17.99
CA GLY A 263 -13.61 -10.17 17.19
C GLY A 263 -13.91 -11.06 15.98
N ASP A 264 -14.97 -10.69 15.24
CA ASP A 264 -15.43 -11.38 14.03
C ASP A 264 -14.47 -11.15 12.85
N GLY A 265 -14.39 -12.13 11.95
CA GLY A 265 -13.49 -12.07 10.77
C GLY A 265 -13.83 -10.93 9.81
N ALA A 266 -15.11 -10.55 9.71
CA ALA A 266 -15.51 -9.46 8.82
C ALA A 266 -15.08 -8.08 9.33
N GLU A 267 -15.28 -7.81 10.63
CA GLU A 267 -14.85 -6.57 11.27
C GLU A 267 -13.33 -6.41 11.18
N LYS A 268 -12.58 -7.47 11.49
CA LYS A 268 -11.11 -7.47 11.34
C LYS A 268 -10.65 -7.18 9.92
N ALA A 269 -11.30 -7.78 8.92
CA ALA A 269 -10.94 -7.54 7.53
C ALA A 269 -11.19 -6.08 7.12
N ALA A 270 -12.26 -5.47 7.63
CA ALA A 270 -12.58 -4.07 7.39
C ALA A 270 -11.58 -3.13 8.07
N ASP A 271 -11.21 -3.39 9.33
CA ASP A 271 -10.17 -2.65 10.04
C ASP A 271 -8.81 -2.79 9.35
N TRP A 272 -8.49 -3.97 8.84
CA TRP A 272 -7.27 -4.21 8.08
C TRP A 272 -7.24 -3.41 6.78
N ALA A 273 -8.34 -3.42 6.02
CA ALA A 273 -8.50 -2.61 4.82
C ALA A 273 -8.33 -1.11 5.14
N ALA A 274 -8.86 -0.66 6.27
CA ALA A 274 -8.72 0.72 6.73
C ALA A 274 -7.26 1.08 7.01
N LEU A 275 -6.55 0.26 7.80
CA LEU A 275 -5.15 0.46 8.15
C LEU A 275 -4.24 0.49 6.90
N LEU A 276 -4.44 -0.44 5.97
CA LEU A 276 -3.69 -0.46 4.72
C LEU A 276 -4.06 0.71 3.82
N GLY A 277 -5.34 1.06 3.72
CA GLY A 277 -5.82 2.19 2.94
C GLY A 277 -5.25 3.54 3.41
N ILE A 278 -5.16 3.78 4.73
CA ILE A 278 -4.55 5.01 5.25
C ILE A 278 -3.02 5.03 5.12
N ALA A 279 -2.36 3.87 5.23
CA ALA A 279 -0.91 3.75 5.05
C ALA A 279 -0.52 4.00 3.59
N ALA A 280 -1.26 3.42 2.65
CA ALA A 280 -1.13 3.68 1.22
C ALA A 280 -1.39 5.16 0.92
N GLY A 281 -2.42 5.74 1.55
CA GLY A 281 -2.73 7.17 1.47
C GLY A 281 -1.54 8.06 1.81
N LEU A 282 -0.83 7.75 2.90
CA LEU A 282 0.41 8.41 3.30
C LEU A 282 1.54 8.21 2.29
N LEU A 283 1.77 6.97 1.85
CA LEU A 283 2.83 6.64 0.89
C LEU A 283 2.70 7.48 -0.39
N ASN A 284 1.50 7.52 -0.97
CA ASN A 284 1.24 8.31 -2.17
C ASN A 284 1.44 9.82 -1.93
N ALA A 285 0.99 10.37 -0.79
CA ALA A 285 1.21 11.78 -0.48
C ALA A 285 2.71 12.13 -0.37
N ILE A 286 3.48 11.26 0.30
CA ILE A 286 4.93 11.40 0.41
C ILE A 286 5.57 11.35 -0.98
N LEU A 287 5.20 10.37 -1.80
CA LEU A 287 5.71 10.23 -3.16
C LEU A 287 5.39 11.48 -3.98
N GLY A 288 4.16 11.98 -3.97
CA GLY A 288 3.80 13.23 -4.66
C GLY A 288 4.51 14.48 -4.16
N TRP A 289 5.21 14.45 -3.02
CA TRP A 289 6.07 15.54 -2.55
C TRP A 289 7.53 15.39 -2.98
N VAL A 290 8.00 14.16 -3.19
CA VAL A 290 9.40 13.86 -3.56
C VAL A 290 9.57 13.55 -5.05
N THR A 291 8.49 13.29 -5.78
CA THR A 291 8.52 13.03 -7.22
C THR A 291 8.16 14.28 -8.02
N ASN A 292 8.84 14.44 -9.15
CA ASN A 292 8.42 15.39 -10.18
C ASN A 292 8.41 14.77 -11.60
N ASP A 293 9.03 13.60 -11.81
CA ASP A 293 9.38 13.15 -13.17
C ASP A 293 9.14 11.65 -13.48
N ASP A 294 8.63 10.78 -12.59
CA ASP A 294 8.26 9.38 -12.95
C ASP A 294 6.73 9.18 -12.79
N ASP A 295 6.10 8.63 -13.82
CA ASP A 295 4.65 8.48 -13.91
C ASP A 295 4.18 7.15 -13.27
N LEU A 296 3.80 7.23 -11.99
CA LEU A 296 3.15 6.11 -11.29
C LEU A 296 1.92 5.64 -12.10
N VAL A 297 1.94 4.39 -12.56
CA VAL A 297 0.80 3.79 -13.25
C VAL A 297 -0.29 3.47 -12.23
N CYS A 298 -0.02 2.61 -11.27
CA CYS A 298 -1.02 2.20 -10.28
C CYS A 298 -0.37 1.62 -9.03
N GLU A 299 -1.03 1.82 -7.89
CA GLU A 299 -0.71 1.22 -6.59
C GLU A 299 -1.71 0.10 -6.23
N ARG A 300 -1.24 -1.02 -5.67
CA ARG A 300 -2.10 -2.10 -5.17
C ARG A 300 -1.57 -2.64 -3.85
N THR A 301 -2.39 -2.52 -2.82
CA THR A 301 -2.15 -3.19 -1.54
C THR A 301 -2.99 -4.45 -1.44
N ILE A 302 -2.37 -5.57 -1.06
CA ILE A 302 -3.03 -6.85 -0.87
C ILE A 302 -2.71 -7.38 0.52
N GLY A 303 -3.76 -7.59 1.32
CA GLY A 303 -3.69 -8.32 2.59
C GLY A 303 -4.04 -9.79 2.36
N PHE A 304 -3.16 -10.70 2.77
CA PHE A 304 -3.37 -12.14 2.75
C PHE A 304 -3.53 -12.66 4.17
N ASP A 305 -4.73 -13.11 4.52
CA ASP A 305 -4.84 -13.99 5.67
C ASP A 305 -4.29 -15.38 5.34
N ARG A 306 -4.17 -16.22 6.36
CA ARG A 306 -3.63 -17.56 6.21
C ARG A 306 -4.39 -18.40 5.18
N ALA A 307 -5.72 -18.33 5.16
CA ALA A 307 -6.52 -19.10 4.20
C ALA A 307 -6.28 -18.63 2.76
N ALA A 308 -6.12 -17.33 2.55
CA ALA A 308 -5.77 -16.73 1.27
C ALA A 308 -4.40 -17.17 0.76
N LEU A 309 -3.40 -17.29 1.64
CA LEU A 309 -2.07 -17.80 1.27
C LEU A 309 -2.15 -19.23 0.71
N TYR A 310 -2.95 -20.11 1.33
CA TYR A 310 -3.23 -21.46 0.84
C TYR A 310 -4.04 -21.44 -0.47
N ALA A 311 -5.11 -20.64 -0.53
CA ALA A 311 -5.96 -20.56 -1.72
C ALA A 311 -5.18 -20.07 -2.95
N MET A 312 -4.27 -19.11 -2.78
CA MET A 312 -3.43 -18.61 -3.88
C MET A 312 -2.38 -19.62 -4.32
N ARG A 313 -1.88 -20.46 -3.41
CA ARG A 313 -0.92 -21.54 -3.72
C ARG A 313 -1.57 -22.63 -4.57
N ASP A 314 -2.78 -23.03 -4.20
CA ASP A 314 -3.48 -24.16 -4.84
C ASP A 314 -4.15 -23.76 -6.17
N ARG A 315 -4.08 -22.48 -6.53
CA ARG A 315 -4.73 -21.93 -7.71
C ARG A 315 -3.85 -22.07 -8.96
N PRO A 316 -4.42 -22.42 -10.13
CA PRO A 316 -3.63 -22.62 -11.34
C PRO A 316 -2.82 -21.38 -11.74
N ASP A 317 -1.55 -21.61 -12.09
CA ASP A 317 -0.72 -20.64 -12.81
C ASP A 317 -1.50 -20.08 -14.00
N SER A 318 -1.45 -18.75 -14.22
CA SER A 318 -2.28 -17.93 -15.14
C SER A 318 -3.61 -17.39 -14.63
N LYS A 319 -4.12 -17.83 -13.48
CA LYS A 319 -5.38 -17.30 -12.88
C LYS A 319 -5.19 -16.40 -11.67
N ASN A 320 -3.94 -16.11 -11.31
CA ASN A 320 -3.55 -15.25 -10.20
C ASN A 320 -2.96 -13.94 -10.71
N PHE A 321 -3.70 -13.23 -11.57
CA PHE A 321 -3.29 -11.91 -12.01
C PHE A 321 -4.07 -10.82 -11.29
N TRP A 322 -3.41 -9.67 -11.17
CA TRP A 322 -3.91 -8.51 -10.46
C TRP A 322 -3.83 -7.30 -11.38
N HIS A 323 -4.89 -6.48 -11.35
CA HIS A 323 -5.01 -5.33 -12.21
C HIS A 323 -4.18 -4.16 -11.66
N PHE A 324 -3.38 -3.54 -12.52
CA PHE A 324 -2.68 -2.28 -12.29
C PHE A 324 -3.10 -1.32 -13.39
N ASN A 325 -4.29 -0.75 -13.25
CA ASN A 325 -4.90 0.14 -14.23
C ASN A 325 -4.73 1.59 -13.76
N GLY A 326 -3.83 2.34 -14.40
CA GLY A 326 -3.63 3.77 -14.12
C GLY A 326 -4.63 4.69 -14.81
N GLY A 327 -5.61 4.15 -15.53
CA GLY A 327 -6.60 4.89 -16.30
C GLY A 327 -6.00 5.54 -17.56
N GLY A 328 -5.13 6.53 -17.36
CA GLY A 328 -4.45 7.29 -18.41
C GLY A 328 -3.09 6.74 -18.82
N VAL A 329 -2.25 6.47 -17.82
CA VAL A 329 -0.78 6.27 -17.91
C VAL A 329 -0.37 4.85 -18.30
N GLY A 330 -1.23 3.86 -18.11
CA GLY A 330 -0.89 2.48 -18.48
C GLY A 330 -1.80 1.47 -17.83
N TYR A 331 -1.72 0.22 -18.29
CA TYR A 331 -2.49 -0.86 -17.71
C TYR A 331 -1.72 -2.18 -17.80
N HIS A 332 -1.38 -2.75 -16.65
CA HIS A 332 -0.67 -4.02 -16.56
C HIS A 332 -1.42 -5.07 -15.73
N TYR A 333 -1.12 -6.33 -16.02
CA TYR A 333 -1.42 -7.45 -15.15
C TYR A 333 -0.15 -7.91 -14.45
N LEU A 334 -0.19 -8.03 -13.12
CA LEU A 334 0.87 -8.68 -12.35
C LEU A 334 0.43 -10.07 -11.94
N TYR A 335 1.19 -11.09 -12.31
CA TYR A 335 0.92 -12.48 -11.95
C TYR A 335 1.68 -12.87 -10.69
N LEU A 336 0.94 -13.31 -9.67
CA LEU A 336 1.49 -13.71 -8.38
C LEU A 336 1.28 -15.20 -8.11
N THR A 337 2.21 -15.80 -7.37
CA THR A 337 2.02 -17.13 -6.78
C THR A 337 2.55 -17.20 -5.37
N THR A 338 1.91 -17.99 -4.51
CA THR A 338 2.50 -18.46 -3.26
C THR A 338 3.06 -19.86 -3.39
N ASN A 339 4.14 -20.15 -2.68
CA ASN A 339 4.75 -21.48 -2.63
C ASN A 339 4.51 -22.17 -1.29
N ASP A 340 4.75 -23.49 -1.28
CA ASP A 340 4.63 -24.37 -0.12
C ASP A 340 5.42 -23.88 1.09
N PHE A 341 4.67 -23.72 2.18
CA PHE A 341 5.11 -23.43 3.53
C PHE A 341 4.72 -24.59 4.46
#